data_AF-A0AAV5A6U7-F1
#
_entry.id   AF-A0AAV5A6U7-F1
#
_cell.length_a   1.000
_cell.length_b   1.000
_cell.length_c   1.000
_cell.angle_alpha   90.00
_cell.angle_beta   90.00
_cell.angle_gamma   90.00
#
_symmetry.space_group_name_H-M   'P 1'
#
loop_
_entity.id
_entity.type
_entity.pdbx_description
1 polymer ?
#
loop_
_entity_poly.entity_id
_entity_poly.type
_entity_poly.pdbx_seq_one_letter_code
_entity_poly.pdbx_strand_id
1 'polypeptide(L)'
;MAISEDALKGAEIMQDFINTVEKLGHTPKSLTSLSNSLGKLTLLAHQDPTVVPTSNKDIEELIPLLTSSLRQNAAIEESLALLLTFTCSSNDILPQEIVDPLATILTPVAAAHSDPTMRHISFRILSSILARCPPPLRLAHLTSLLSDCPFTQMRVAAIGLVKEAFLSASSSTSSSLFNSPSLIRAIGPILFRPDPPDAFENPSSKTLEKIIETSESVRLTECLSFYYVWLMCDTRNSTGIRDHDRIKTIENGLLGPLRHALAAWSVEPHILMTIASLQTSVERVDDAISSIVV
;
A
#
# COMPACT_ATOMS: atom_id res chain seq x y z
N MET A 1 6.70 -2.52 -27.07
CA MET A 1 5.41 -3.20 -27.22
C MET A 1 4.71 -2.56 -28.41
N ALA A 2 4.41 -3.31 -29.47
CA ALA A 2 3.61 -2.77 -30.58
C ALA A 2 2.16 -2.67 -30.11
N ILE A 3 1.55 -1.49 -30.27
CA ILE A 3 0.11 -1.30 -30.03
C ILE A 3 -0.62 -2.08 -31.12
N SER A 4 -1.60 -2.91 -30.76
CA SER A 4 -2.36 -3.68 -31.75
C SER A 4 -3.15 -2.76 -32.66
N GLU A 5 -3.34 -3.18 -33.91
CA GLU A 5 -4.16 -2.44 -34.90
C GLU A 5 -5.59 -2.22 -34.39
N ASP A 6 -6.14 -3.20 -33.67
CA ASP A 6 -7.45 -3.09 -33.02
C ASP A 6 -7.51 -2.00 -31.94
N ALA A 7 -6.43 -1.81 -31.18
CA ALA A 7 -6.36 -0.77 -30.15
C ALA A 7 -6.29 0.63 -30.77
N LEU A 8 -5.57 0.80 -31.89
CA LEU A 8 -5.53 2.06 -32.64
C LEU A 8 -6.92 2.41 -33.19
N LYS A 9 -7.60 1.45 -33.80
CA LYS A 9 -8.96 1.64 -34.31
C LYS A 9 -9.96 1.96 -33.20
N GLY A 10 -9.83 1.31 -32.04
CA GLY A 10 -10.64 1.61 -30.86
C GLY A 10 -10.44 3.04 -30.36
N ALA A 11 -9.19 3.52 -30.34
CA ALA A 11 -8.88 4.89 -29.95
C ALA A 11 -9.48 5.93 -30.93
N GLU A 12 -9.41 5.68 -32.24
CA GLU A 12 -10.03 6.55 -33.26
C GLU A 12 -11.54 6.66 -33.06
N ILE A 13 -12.24 5.53 -32.87
CA ILE A 13 -13.69 5.50 -32.62
C ILE A 13 -14.04 6.28 -31.35
N MET A 14 -13.24 6.14 -30.30
CA MET A 14 -13.49 6.85 -29.04
C MET A 14 -13.32 8.36 -29.22
N GLN A 15 -12.31 8.79 -29.98
CA GLN A 15 -12.10 10.20 -30.28
C GLN A 15 -13.26 10.80 -31.08
N ASP A 16 -13.81 10.08 -32.06
CA ASP A 16 -14.99 10.49 -32.81
C ASP A 16 -16.23 10.63 -31.92
N PHE A 17 -16.38 9.72 -30.95
CA PHE A 17 -17.46 9.77 -29.98
C PHE A 17 -17.33 10.99 -29.05
N ILE A 18 -16.11 11.26 -28.55
CA ILE A 18 -15.80 12.46 -27.76
C ILE A 18 -16.15 13.73 -28.54
N ASN A 19 -15.67 13.84 -29.79
CA ASN A 19 -15.94 14.99 -30.65
C ASN A 19 -17.44 15.19 -30.89
N THR A 20 -18.20 14.10 -30.98
CA THR A 20 -19.66 14.15 -31.14
C THR A 20 -20.36 14.66 -29.89
N VAL A 21 -19.95 14.17 -28.71
CA VAL A 21 -20.48 14.62 -27.41
C VAL A 21 -20.18 16.11 -27.17
N GLU A 22 -18.99 16.56 -27.53
CA GLU A 22 -18.63 17.98 -27.47
C GLU A 22 -19.49 18.84 -28.40
N LYS A 23 -19.75 18.38 -29.63
CA LYS A 23 -20.66 19.05 -30.57
C LYS A 23 -22.11 19.12 -30.06
N LEU A 24 -22.52 18.18 -29.23
CA LEU A 24 -23.81 18.21 -28.54
C LEU A 24 -23.84 19.17 -27.33
N GLY A 25 -22.74 19.88 -27.06
CA GLY A 25 -22.64 20.90 -26.01
C GLY A 25 -22.22 20.34 -24.65
N HIS A 26 -21.81 19.07 -24.59
CA HIS A 26 -21.32 18.47 -23.35
C HIS A 26 -19.80 18.61 -23.23
N THR A 27 -19.37 19.35 -22.21
CA THR A 27 -17.96 19.44 -21.78
C THR A 27 -17.64 18.39 -20.71
N PRO A 28 -16.37 18.01 -20.48
CA PRO A 28 -15.99 17.08 -19.41
C PRO A 28 -16.56 17.47 -18.04
N LYS A 29 -16.58 18.78 -17.72
CA LYS A 29 -17.19 19.30 -16.49
C LYS A 29 -18.71 19.21 -16.47
N SER A 30 -19.38 19.30 -17.60
CA SER A 30 -20.83 19.07 -17.66
C SER A 30 -21.19 17.59 -17.55
N LEU A 31 -20.27 16.68 -17.90
CA LEU A 31 -20.50 15.24 -17.78
C LEU A 31 -20.58 14.81 -16.32
N THR A 32 -19.85 15.45 -15.40
CA THR A 32 -19.87 15.10 -13.97
C THR A 32 -21.26 15.31 -13.35
N SER A 33 -22.04 16.28 -13.83
CA SER A 33 -23.39 16.55 -13.35
C SER A 33 -24.49 15.68 -14.01
N LEU A 34 -24.15 14.91 -15.04
CA LEU A 34 -25.10 13.96 -15.66
C LEU A 34 -25.33 12.73 -14.76
N SER A 35 -26.45 12.05 -15.01
CA SER A 35 -26.79 10.78 -14.36
C SER A 35 -25.67 9.75 -14.49
N ASN A 36 -25.40 9.05 -13.39
CA ASN A 36 -24.34 8.04 -13.33
C ASN A 36 -24.61 6.90 -14.34
N SER A 37 -23.67 6.69 -15.25
CA SER A 37 -23.69 5.64 -16.26
C SER A 37 -22.26 5.21 -16.59
N LEU A 38 -22.07 3.97 -17.05
CA LEU A 38 -20.75 3.52 -17.50
C LEU A 38 -20.27 4.33 -18.72
N GLY A 39 -21.17 4.76 -19.61
CA GLY A 39 -20.82 5.61 -20.74
C GLY A 39 -20.21 6.96 -20.32
N LYS A 40 -20.71 7.57 -19.24
CA LYS A 40 -20.11 8.77 -18.62
C LYS A 40 -18.67 8.49 -18.15
N LEU A 41 -18.45 7.35 -17.50
CA LEU A 41 -17.12 6.96 -17.02
C LEU A 41 -16.14 6.74 -18.18
N THR A 42 -16.55 5.97 -19.18
CA THR A 42 -15.74 5.70 -20.38
C THR A 42 -15.41 7.00 -21.11
N LEU A 43 -16.39 7.87 -21.33
CA LEU A 43 -16.16 9.17 -21.96
C LEU A 43 -15.12 9.99 -21.20
N LEU A 44 -15.26 10.12 -19.88
CA LEU A 44 -14.33 10.89 -19.05
C LEU A 44 -12.92 10.29 -19.07
N ALA A 45 -12.79 8.97 -19.02
CA ALA A 45 -11.49 8.29 -18.96
C ALA A 45 -10.66 8.43 -20.25
N HIS A 46 -11.32 8.64 -21.38
CA HIS A 46 -10.67 8.82 -22.68
C HIS A 46 -10.50 10.29 -23.10
N GLN A 47 -10.91 11.25 -22.26
CA GLN A 47 -10.59 12.67 -22.49
C GLN A 47 -9.09 12.94 -22.31
N ASP A 48 -8.63 14.08 -22.83
CA ASP A 48 -7.31 14.59 -22.49
C ASP A 48 -7.18 14.75 -20.96
N PRO A 49 -6.18 14.15 -20.30
CA PRO A 49 -6.01 14.22 -18.85
C PRO A 49 -5.97 15.65 -18.28
N THR A 50 -5.59 16.64 -19.11
CA THR A 50 -5.53 18.06 -18.73
C THR A 50 -6.90 18.72 -18.61
N VAL A 51 -7.94 18.16 -19.24
CA VAL A 51 -9.31 18.71 -19.22
C VAL A 51 -10.26 17.93 -18.32
N VAL A 52 -9.84 16.74 -17.85
CA VAL A 52 -10.64 15.92 -16.93
C VAL A 52 -10.84 16.67 -15.61
N PRO A 53 -12.09 16.77 -15.10
CA PRO A 53 -12.36 17.36 -13.80
C PRO A 53 -11.67 16.57 -12.68
N THR A 54 -10.72 17.20 -12.00
CA THR A 54 -9.86 16.59 -10.97
C THR A 54 -9.96 17.29 -9.62
N SER A 55 -10.99 18.13 -9.39
CA SER A 55 -11.20 18.71 -8.07
C SER A 55 -11.76 17.66 -7.11
N ASN A 56 -11.56 17.87 -5.81
CA ASN A 56 -12.13 17.00 -4.77
C ASN A 56 -13.65 16.86 -4.92
N LYS A 57 -14.36 17.95 -5.25
CA LYS A 57 -15.80 17.94 -5.46
C LYS A 57 -16.20 17.06 -6.65
N ASP A 58 -15.46 17.14 -7.76
CA ASP A 58 -15.76 16.34 -8.95
C ASP A 58 -15.61 14.84 -8.66
N ILE A 59 -14.56 14.47 -7.91
CA ILE A 59 -14.35 13.08 -7.49
C ILE A 59 -15.42 12.62 -6.52
N GLU A 60 -15.80 13.46 -5.56
CA GLU A 60 -16.88 13.16 -4.61
C GLU A 60 -18.19 12.82 -5.34
N GLU A 61 -18.56 13.58 -6.37
CA GLU A 61 -19.73 13.31 -7.22
C GLU A 61 -19.61 11.98 -8.00
N LEU A 62 -18.39 11.55 -8.33
CA LEU A 62 -18.11 10.31 -9.06
C LEU A 62 -17.98 9.06 -8.16
N ILE A 63 -17.83 9.21 -6.84
CA ILE A 63 -17.64 8.07 -5.91
C ILE A 63 -18.68 6.96 -6.07
N PRO A 64 -20.00 7.24 -6.17
CA PRO A 64 -20.98 6.17 -6.33
C PRO A 64 -20.79 5.38 -7.62
N LEU A 65 -20.42 6.06 -8.71
CA LEU A 65 -20.18 5.44 -10.02
C LEU A 65 -18.89 4.61 -9.99
N LEU A 66 -17.80 5.16 -9.47
CA LEU A 66 -16.52 4.47 -9.30
C LEU A 66 -16.68 3.23 -8.41
N THR A 67 -17.41 3.37 -7.29
CA THR A 67 -17.71 2.27 -6.37
C THR A 67 -18.47 1.15 -7.07
N SER A 68 -19.52 1.48 -7.84
CA SER A 68 -20.29 0.50 -8.59
C SER A 68 -19.44 -0.20 -9.65
N SER A 69 -18.69 0.57 -10.43
CA SER A 69 -17.81 0.09 -11.50
C SER A 69 -16.75 -0.88 -10.97
N LEU A 70 -16.01 -0.47 -9.93
CA LEU A 70 -14.92 -1.26 -9.35
C LEU A 70 -15.42 -2.52 -8.65
N ARG A 71 -16.56 -2.47 -7.95
CA ARG A 71 -17.15 -3.66 -7.30
C ARG A 71 -17.70 -4.67 -8.29
N GLN A 72 -18.29 -4.21 -9.39
CA GLN A 72 -18.87 -5.08 -10.42
C GLN A 72 -17.85 -5.55 -11.46
N ASN A 73 -16.59 -5.10 -11.35
CA ASN A 73 -15.56 -5.31 -12.35
C ASN A 73 -16.00 -4.87 -13.76
N ALA A 74 -16.73 -3.76 -13.84
CA ALA A 74 -17.28 -3.20 -15.07
C ALA A 74 -16.66 -1.83 -15.33
N ALA A 75 -16.01 -1.63 -16.48
CA ALA A 75 -15.25 -0.42 -16.79
C ALA A 75 -14.17 -0.08 -15.74
N ILE A 76 -13.48 -1.12 -15.25
CA ILE A 76 -12.44 -0.99 -14.22
C ILE A 76 -11.24 -0.19 -14.72
N GLU A 77 -10.85 -0.39 -15.98
CA GLU A 77 -9.72 0.31 -16.58
C GLU A 77 -10.00 1.80 -16.64
N GLU A 78 -11.22 2.19 -17.03
CA GLU A 78 -11.66 3.59 -17.08
C GLU A 78 -11.77 4.21 -15.69
N SER A 79 -12.28 3.47 -14.71
CA SER A 79 -12.28 3.89 -13.30
C SER A 79 -10.85 4.16 -12.79
N LEU A 80 -9.92 3.24 -13.05
CA LEU A 80 -8.54 3.37 -12.60
C LEU A 80 -7.80 4.47 -13.36
N ALA A 81 -8.05 4.64 -14.67
CA ALA A 81 -7.47 5.72 -15.47
C ALA A 81 -7.90 7.11 -14.95
N LEU A 82 -9.17 7.27 -14.58
CA LEU A 82 -9.68 8.51 -13.99
C LEU A 82 -9.08 8.79 -12.62
N LEU A 83 -9.04 7.77 -11.75
CA LEU A 83 -8.42 7.90 -10.43
C LEU A 83 -6.91 8.18 -10.54
N LEU A 84 -6.23 7.58 -11.50
CA LEU A 84 -4.82 7.85 -11.76
C LEU A 84 -4.61 9.30 -12.18
N THR A 85 -5.39 9.80 -13.15
CA THR A 85 -5.37 11.21 -13.57
C THR A 85 -5.62 12.13 -12.37
N PHE A 86 -6.63 11.85 -11.55
CA PHE A 86 -6.90 12.61 -10.33
C PHE A 86 -5.72 12.63 -9.35
N THR A 87 -5.08 11.48 -9.12
CA THR A 87 -3.94 11.39 -8.21
C THR A 87 -2.68 12.06 -8.74
N CYS A 88 -2.55 12.23 -10.05
CA CYS A 88 -1.43 12.91 -10.69
C CYS A 88 -1.63 14.43 -10.81
N SER A 89 -2.87 14.89 -10.95
CA SER A 89 -3.17 16.31 -11.22
C SER A 89 -3.14 17.23 -10.00
N SER A 90 -3.33 16.68 -8.79
CA SER A 90 -3.32 17.47 -7.55
C SER A 90 -2.65 16.71 -6.40
N ASN A 91 -1.93 17.46 -5.55
CA ASN A 91 -1.37 16.98 -4.29
C ASN A 91 -2.13 17.51 -3.07
N ASP A 92 -3.35 18.04 -3.28
CA ASP A 92 -4.16 18.59 -2.20
C ASP A 92 -4.57 17.50 -1.21
N ILE A 93 -4.66 17.89 0.07
CA ILE A 93 -5.13 17.01 1.13
C ILE A 93 -6.56 16.57 0.81
N LEU A 94 -6.80 15.26 0.90
CA LEU A 94 -8.10 14.66 0.63
C LEU A 94 -8.96 14.63 1.90
N PRO A 95 -10.24 15.02 1.80
CA PRO A 95 -11.20 14.87 2.88
C PRO A 95 -11.52 13.39 3.12
N GLN A 96 -11.94 13.05 4.34
CA GLN A 96 -12.20 11.68 4.76
C GLN A 96 -13.30 11.02 3.89
N GLU A 97 -14.28 11.81 3.48
CA GLU A 97 -15.42 11.42 2.65
C GLU A 97 -15.00 10.89 1.28
N ILE A 98 -13.80 11.25 0.80
CA ILE A 98 -13.22 10.73 -0.44
C ILE A 98 -12.30 9.54 -0.14
N VAL A 99 -11.48 9.65 0.90
CA VAL A 99 -10.47 8.64 1.26
C VAL A 99 -11.14 7.32 1.64
N ASP A 100 -12.09 7.33 2.57
CA ASP A 100 -12.71 6.13 3.13
C ASP A 100 -13.33 5.23 2.06
N PRO A 101 -14.23 5.72 1.16
CA PRO A 101 -14.83 4.87 0.15
C PRO A 101 -13.80 4.37 -0.86
N LEU A 102 -12.87 5.21 -1.31
CA LEU A 102 -11.85 4.81 -2.28
C LEU A 102 -10.85 3.81 -1.68
N ALA A 103 -10.41 3.99 -0.44
CA ALA A 103 -9.56 3.02 0.25
C ALA A 103 -10.30 1.67 0.38
N THR A 104 -11.59 1.71 0.74
CA THR A 104 -12.44 0.53 0.89
C THR A 104 -12.57 -0.25 -0.42
N ILE A 105 -12.76 0.42 -1.57
CA ILE A 105 -12.93 -0.30 -2.85
C ILE A 105 -11.62 -0.62 -3.56
N LEU A 106 -10.55 0.16 -3.40
CA LEU A 106 -9.26 -0.11 -4.05
C LEU A 106 -8.48 -1.22 -3.36
N THR A 107 -8.62 -1.36 -2.04
CA THR A 107 -7.94 -2.41 -1.27
C THR A 107 -8.16 -3.82 -1.83
N PRO A 108 -9.41 -4.31 -2.02
CA PRO A 108 -9.64 -5.63 -2.59
C PRO A 108 -9.17 -5.75 -4.04
N VAL A 109 -9.29 -4.70 -4.85
CA VAL A 109 -8.81 -4.72 -6.26
C VAL A 109 -7.29 -4.84 -6.30
N ALA A 110 -6.59 -4.01 -5.54
CA ALA A 110 -5.13 -4.04 -5.42
C ALA A 110 -4.61 -5.39 -4.89
N ALA A 111 -5.35 -6.01 -3.98
CA ALA A 111 -4.94 -7.27 -3.37
C ALA A 111 -5.23 -8.49 -4.25
N ALA A 112 -6.41 -8.57 -4.86
CA ALA A 112 -6.97 -9.84 -5.32
C ALA A 112 -7.51 -9.84 -6.77
N HIS A 113 -7.44 -8.72 -7.50
CA HIS A 113 -7.84 -8.72 -8.91
C HIS A 113 -7.05 -9.76 -9.72
N SER A 114 -7.63 -10.40 -10.73
CA SER A 114 -6.97 -11.48 -11.50
C SER A 114 -5.79 -10.98 -12.33
N ASP A 115 -5.93 -9.80 -12.96
CA ASP A 115 -4.88 -9.14 -13.72
C ASP A 115 -3.82 -8.48 -12.81
N PRO A 116 -2.53 -8.87 -12.89
CA PRO A 116 -1.44 -8.23 -12.15
C PRO A 116 -1.28 -6.72 -12.41
N THR A 117 -1.55 -6.26 -13.62
CA THR A 117 -1.43 -4.85 -14.00
C THR A 117 -2.47 -4.02 -13.25
N MET A 118 -3.72 -4.49 -13.23
CA MET A 118 -4.79 -3.82 -12.49
C MET A 118 -4.55 -3.82 -10.98
N ARG A 119 -4.02 -4.93 -10.43
CA ARG A 119 -3.57 -4.98 -9.02
C ARG A 119 -2.55 -3.89 -8.73
N HIS A 120 -1.51 -3.80 -9.58
CA HIS A 120 -0.44 -2.83 -9.42
C HIS A 120 -0.94 -1.38 -9.51
N ILE A 121 -1.70 -1.05 -10.56
CA ILE A 121 -2.25 0.31 -10.75
C ILE A 121 -3.14 0.69 -9.55
N SER A 122 -4.03 -0.21 -9.12
CA SER A 122 -4.90 0.02 -7.97
C SER A 122 -4.11 0.25 -6.68
N PHE A 123 -3.02 -0.49 -6.46
CA PHE A 123 -2.14 -0.29 -5.31
C PHE A 123 -1.44 1.08 -5.36
N ARG A 124 -0.98 1.51 -6.53
CA ARG A 124 -0.33 2.84 -6.70
C ARG A 124 -1.32 3.97 -6.45
N ILE A 125 -2.56 3.85 -6.94
CA ILE A 125 -3.64 4.81 -6.68
C ILE A 125 -3.97 4.84 -5.19
N LEU A 126 -4.12 3.67 -4.55
CA LEU A 126 -4.37 3.55 -3.10
C LEU A 126 -3.26 4.24 -2.29
N SER A 127 -1.99 3.96 -2.60
CA SER A 127 -0.84 4.60 -1.95
C SER A 127 -0.91 6.13 -2.08
N SER A 128 -1.20 6.65 -3.29
CA SER A 128 -1.30 8.09 -3.53
C SER A 128 -2.45 8.74 -2.76
N ILE A 129 -3.63 8.11 -2.74
CA ILE A 129 -4.80 8.58 -1.96
C ILE A 129 -4.46 8.62 -0.47
N LEU A 130 -3.87 7.54 0.07
CA LEU A 130 -3.46 7.48 1.47
C LEU A 130 -2.37 8.51 1.80
N ALA A 131 -1.47 8.80 0.86
CA ALA A 131 -0.44 9.81 1.05
C ALA A 131 -1.00 11.23 1.19
N ARG A 132 -2.16 11.50 0.59
CA ARG A 132 -2.88 12.77 0.65
C ARG A 132 -3.85 12.87 1.83
N CYS A 133 -3.93 11.87 2.70
CA CYS A 133 -4.76 11.94 3.90
C CYS A 133 -4.14 12.84 4.98
N PRO A 134 -4.95 13.50 5.82
CA PRO A 134 -4.46 14.06 7.07
C PRO A 134 -3.69 13.01 7.89
N PRO A 135 -2.56 13.35 8.53
CA PRO A 135 -1.68 12.36 9.18
C PRO A 135 -2.37 11.41 10.17
N PRO A 136 -3.32 11.84 11.03
CA PRO A 136 -4.03 10.92 11.93
C PRO A 136 -4.87 9.88 11.17
N LEU A 137 -5.58 10.32 10.12
CA LEU A 137 -6.40 9.44 9.29
C LEU A 137 -5.54 8.46 8.50
N ARG A 138 -4.41 8.93 7.94
CA ARG A 138 -3.43 8.07 7.26
C ARG A 138 -2.94 6.96 8.19
N LEU A 139 -2.57 7.30 9.42
CA LEU A 139 -2.08 6.31 10.39
C LEU A 139 -3.17 5.30 10.76
N ALA A 140 -4.43 5.74 10.91
CA ALA A 140 -5.56 4.85 11.18
C ALA A 140 -5.77 3.83 10.03
N HIS A 141 -5.80 4.29 8.77
CA HIS A 141 -5.91 3.38 7.63
C HIS A 141 -4.74 2.42 7.52
N LEU A 142 -3.50 2.90 7.67
CA LEU A 142 -2.33 2.03 7.61
C LEU A 142 -2.32 0.99 8.72
N THR A 143 -2.77 1.36 9.93
CA THR A 143 -2.92 0.41 11.04
C THR A 143 -3.97 -0.65 10.72
N SER A 144 -5.14 -0.23 10.21
CA SER A 144 -6.21 -1.18 9.82
C SER A 144 -5.79 -2.09 8.66
N LEU A 145 -5.03 -1.56 7.68
CA LEU A 145 -4.46 -2.36 6.61
C LEU A 145 -3.45 -3.40 7.12
N LEU A 146 -2.72 -3.11 8.20
CA LEU A 146 -1.77 -4.03 8.82
C LEU A 146 -2.46 -5.09 9.69
N SER A 147 -3.54 -4.75 10.42
CA SER A 147 -4.17 -5.65 11.39
C SER A 147 -5.46 -6.33 10.91
N ASP A 148 -6.37 -5.56 10.30
CA ASP A 148 -7.76 -5.98 10.09
C ASP A 148 -8.02 -6.43 8.64
N CYS A 149 -7.08 -6.14 7.73
CA CYS A 149 -7.25 -6.45 6.32
C CYS A 149 -7.28 -7.97 6.09
N PRO A 150 -8.32 -8.50 5.41
CA PRO A 150 -8.44 -9.94 5.18
C PRO A 150 -7.41 -10.45 4.16
N PHE A 151 -6.81 -9.56 3.36
CA PHE A 151 -5.86 -9.91 2.32
C PHE A 151 -4.42 -9.89 2.86
N THR A 152 -3.83 -11.06 3.05
CA THR A 152 -2.51 -11.21 3.65
C THR A 152 -1.41 -10.48 2.86
N GLN A 153 -1.45 -10.53 1.54
CA GLN A 153 -0.58 -9.80 0.63
C GLN A 153 -0.70 -8.27 0.79
N MET A 154 -1.89 -7.76 1.11
CA MET A 154 -2.08 -6.34 1.39
C MET A 154 -1.53 -5.97 2.76
N ARG A 155 -1.68 -6.84 3.78
CA ARG A 155 -1.03 -6.62 5.09
C ARG A 155 0.49 -6.48 4.93
N VAL A 156 1.10 -7.34 4.11
CA VAL A 156 2.53 -7.24 3.77
C VAL A 156 2.84 -5.93 3.02
N ALA A 157 2.08 -5.61 1.97
CA ALA A 157 2.30 -4.40 1.18
C ALA A 157 2.10 -3.10 1.99
N ALA A 158 1.22 -3.12 2.99
CA ALA A 158 0.98 -1.99 3.89
C ALA A 158 2.21 -1.64 4.75
N ILE A 159 3.09 -2.60 5.05
CA ILE A 159 4.38 -2.31 5.72
C ILE A 159 5.22 -1.40 4.83
N GLY A 160 5.22 -1.64 3.51
CA GLY A 160 5.85 -0.77 2.53
C GLY A 160 5.26 0.65 2.52
N LEU A 161 3.93 0.78 2.61
CA LEU A 161 3.25 2.09 2.69
C LEU A 161 3.61 2.86 3.97
N VAL A 162 3.77 2.16 5.09
CA VAL A 162 4.24 2.75 6.34
C VAL A 162 5.70 3.19 6.23
N LYS A 163 6.56 2.37 5.63
CA LYS A 163 7.96 2.72 5.33
C LYS A 163 8.04 3.97 4.46
N GLU A 164 7.23 4.06 3.41
CA GLU A 164 7.12 5.27 2.57
C GLU A 164 6.70 6.49 3.42
N ALA A 165 5.68 6.37 4.25
CA ALA A 165 5.22 7.45 5.13
C ALA A 165 6.30 7.92 6.12
N PHE A 166 7.03 6.98 6.72
CA PHE A 166 8.14 7.25 7.63
C PHE A 166 9.30 7.94 6.91
N LEU A 167 9.70 7.47 5.73
CA LEU A 167 10.80 8.06 4.96
C LEU A 167 10.45 9.48 4.50
N SER A 168 9.23 9.69 3.99
CA SER A 168 8.75 11.03 3.64
C SER A 168 8.76 11.97 4.85
N ALA A 169 8.28 11.52 6.01
CA ALA A 169 8.30 12.29 7.24
C ALA A 169 9.71 12.58 7.77
N SER A 170 10.63 11.62 7.63
CA SER A 170 12.03 11.76 8.08
C SER A 170 12.83 12.71 7.20
N SER A 171 12.50 12.80 5.92
CA SER A 171 13.09 13.76 4.97
C SER A 171 12.54 15.18 5.12
N SER A 172 11.39 15.33 5.78
CA SER A 172 10.75 16.63 6.01
C SER A 172 11.35 17.34 7.23
N THR A 173 11.41 18.68 7.17
CA THR A 173 11.77 19.52 8.32
C THR A 173 10.60 19.70 9.30
N SER A 174 9.39 19.30 8.91
CA SER A 174 8.18 19.43 9.74
C SER A 174 7.99 18.25 10.69
N SER A 175 7.47 18.53 11.88
CA SER A 175 7.05 17.48 12.82
C SER A 175 5.85 16.74 12.24
N SER A 176 5.94 15.41 12.17
CA SER A 176 4.92 14.53 11.62
C SER A 176 4.60 13.42 12.62
N LEU A 177 3.37 12.91 12.59
CA LEU A 177 3.02 11.74 13.40
C LEU A 177 3.90 10.52 13.05
N PHE A 178 4.35 10.44 11.80
CA PHE A 178 5.18 9.35 11.27
C PHE A 178 6.67 9.45 11.63
N ASN A 179 7.15 10.57 12.20
CA ASN A 179 8.51 10.68 12.77
C ASN A 179 8.46 10.93 14.29
N SER A 180 7.41 10.44 14.95
CA SER A 180 7.17 10.61 16.39
C SER A 180 6.99 9.26 17.11
N PRO A 181 7.02 9.23 18.45
CA PRO A 181 6.71 8.01 19.22
C PRO A 181 5.30 7.46 19.02
N SER A 182 4.41 8.23 18.39
CA SER A 182 3.06 7.77 18.04
C SER A 182 3.09 6.64 17.01
N LEU A 183 4.06 6.66 16.08
CA LEU A 183 4.17 5.65 15.03
C LEU A 183 4.39 4.27 15.63
N ILE A 184 5.45 4.09 16.42
CA ILE A 184 5.78 2.81 17.06
C ILE A 184 4.72 2.36 18.07
N ARG A 185 4.04 3.30 18.75
CA ARG A 185 2.92 2.92 19.62
C ARG A 185 1.77 2.30 18.83
N ALA A 186 1.48 2.82 17.64
CA ALA A 186 0.39 2.32 16.79
C ALA A 186 0.74 1.00 16.10
N ILE A 187 1.92 0.91 15.47
CA ILE A 187 2.25 -0.23 14.59
C ILE A 187 3.20 -1.25 15.23
N GLY A 188 3.93 -0.88 16.28
CA GLY A 188 4.96 -1.73 16.90
C GLY A 188 4.41 -3.10 17.34
N PRO A 189 3.26 -3.17 18.04
CA PRO A 189 2.65 -4.46 18.41
C PRO A 189 2.26 -5.34 17.22
N ILE A 190 2.10 -4.77 16.03
CA ILE A 190 1.73 -5.49 14.80
C ILE A 190 2.99 -5.95 14.04
N LEU A 191 4.00 -5.09 13.96
CA LEU A 191 5.24 -5.40 13.24
C LEU A 191 6.15 -6.37 14.01
N PHE A 192 6.28 -6.18 15.32
CA PHE A 192 7.27 -6.87 16.16
C PHE A 192 6.71 -8.06 16.93
N ARG A 193 5.75 -8.75 16.33
CA ARG A 193 5.20 -10.02 16.81
C ARG A 193 4.99 -10.95 15.62
N PRO A 194 5.27 -12.26 15.76
CA PRO A 194 4.92 -13.23 14.74
C PRO A 194 3.40 -13.43 14.66
N ASP A 195 2.93 -13.89 13.51
CA ASP A 195 1.56 -14.33 13.29
C ASP A 195 1.54 -15.82 12.87
N PRO A 196 1.10 -16.74 13.73
CA PRO A 196 0.57 -16.52 15.08
C PRO A 196 1.68 -16.18 16.12
N PRO A 197 1.33 -15.61 17.30
CA PRO A 197 2.32 -15.18 18.31
C PRO A 197 3.26 -16.27 18.84
N ASP A 198 2.83 -17.52 18.79
CA ASP A 198 3.55 -18.71 19.24
C ASP A 198 4.36 -19.39 18.11
N ALA A 199 4.45 -18.78 16.92
CA ALA A 199 5.06 -19.40 15.74
C ALA A 199 6.52 -19.86 15.94
N PHE A 200 7.25 -19.30 16.91
CA PHE A 200 8.66 -19.64 17.16
C PHE A 200 8.91 -20.39 18.46
N GLU A 201 7.89 -20.71 19.26
CA GLU A 201 8.09 -21.40 20.55
C GLU A 201 8.64 -22.83 20.38
N ASN A 202 8.21 -23.52 19.32
CA ASN A 202 8.63 -24.89 19.01
C ASN A 202 9.06 -24.99 17.53
N PRO A 203 10.31 -24.66 17.21
CA PRO A 203 10.80 -24.71 15.83
C PRO A 203 10.90 -26.17 15.37
N SER A 204 10.00 -26.55 14.47
CA SER A 204 9.96 -27.86 13.81
C SER A 204 9.82 -27.69 12.30
N SER A 205 10.11 -28.73 11.51
CA SER A 205 9.91 -28.69 10.06
C SER A 205 8.45 -28.37 9.68
N LYS A 206 7.47 -28.84 10.47
CA LYS A 206 6.05 -28.50 10.27
C LYS A 206 5.75 -27.02 10.51
N THR A 207 6.40 -26.44 11.51
CA THR A 207 6.28 -25.00 11.81
C THR A 207 6.85 -24.17 10.66
N LEU A 208 7.99 -24.60 10.12
CA LEU A 208 8.62 -23.99 8.95
C LEU A 208 7.74 -24.06 7.70
N GLU A 209 7.20 -25.24 7.39
CA GLU A 209 6.25 -25.43 6.29
C GLU A 209 5.07 -24.46 6.41
N LYS A 210 4.46 -24.35 7.60
CA LYS A 210 3.37 -23.41 7.85
C LYS A 210 3.78 -21.94 7.63
N ILE A 211 4.99 -21.53 8.02
CA ILE A 211 5.50 -20.16 7.82
C ILE A 211 5.75 -19.85 6.33
N ILE A 212 6.01 -20.87 5.52
CA ILE A 212 6.22 -20.76 4.06
C ILE A 212 4.91 -20.80 3.30
N GLU A 213 4.00 -21.69 3.69
CA GLU A 213 2.64 -21.77 3.14
C GLU A 213 1.83 -20.51 3.43
N THR A 214 2.08 -19.89 4.58
CA THR A 214 1.58 -18.56 4.90
C THR A 214 2.48 -17.49 4.31
N SER A 215 1.95 -16.27 4.14
CA SER A 215 2.75 -15.11 3.75
C SER A 215 3.62 -14.56 4.88
N GLU A 216 3.81 -15.31 5.97
CA GLU A 216 4.46 -14.83 7.19
C GLU A 216 5.96 -14.60 6.98
N SER A 217 6.63 -15.51 6.27
CA SER A 217 8.04 -15.33 5.88
C SER A 217 8.28 -14.02 5.11
N VAL A 218 7.38 -13.69 4.18
CA VAL A 218 7.43 -12.45 3.40
C VAL A 218 7.13 -11.24 4.28
N ARG A 219 6.12 -11.34 5.16
CA ARG A 219 5.77 -10.29 6.12
C ARG A 219 6.95 -9.95 7.03
N LEU A 220 7.56 -10.96 7.64
CA LEU A 220 8.71 -10.80 8.53
C LEU A 220 9.90 -10.18 7.82
N THR A 221 10.17 -10.60 6.58
CA THR A 221 11.23 -10.00 5.75
C THR A 221 11.00 -8.51 5.55
N GLU A 222 9.76 -8.09 5.26
CA GLU A 222 9.41 -6.68 5.09
C GLU A 222 9.42 -5.92 6.43
N CYS A 223 8.96 -6.52 7.53
CA CYS A 223 9.04 -5.96 8.89
C CYS A 223 10.50 -5.68 9.30
N LEU A 224 11.39 -6.66 9.11
CA LEU A 224 12.82 -6.52 9.42
C LEU A 224 13.50 -5.51 8.52
N SER A 225 13.17 -5.50 7.23
CA SER A 225 13.69 -4.51 6.28
C SER A 225 13.26 -3.09 6.67
N PHE A 226 12.00 -2.91 7.06
CA PHE A 226 11.54 -1.62 7.57
C PHE A 226 12.20 -1.26 8.90
N TYR A 227 12.35 -2.22 9.82
CA TYR A 227 13.00 -1.97 11.11
C TYR A 227 14.46 -1.53 10.94
N TYR A 228 15.21 -2.18 10.05
CA TYR A 228 16.55 -1.75 9.66
C TYR A 228 16.55 -0.31 9.14
N VAL A 229 15.68 0.03 8.19
CA VAL A 229 15.56 1.41 7.66
C VAL A 229 15.21 2.39 8.77
N TRP A 230 14.28 2.03 9.65
CA TRP A 230 13.85 2.87 10.77
C TRP A 230 14.99 3.16 11.73
N LEU A 231 15.76 2.12 12.12
CA LEU A 231 16.96 2.28 12.92
C LEU A 231 17.95 3.20 12.22
N MET A 232 18.28 2.98 10.94
CA MET A 232 19.29 3.75 10.23
C MET A 232 18.90 5.22 10.02
N CYS A 233 17.62 5.50 9.75
CA CYS A 233 17.15 6.86 9.49
C CYS A 233 16.90 7.67 10.77
N ASP A 234 16.39 7.07 11.84
CA ASP A 234 16.05 7.80 13.08
C ASP A 234 17.28 8.06 13.98
N THR A 235 18.29 8.72 13.42
CA THR A 235 19.58 9.01 14.07
C THR A 235 19.46 9.81 15.36
N ARG A 236 18.44 10.67 15.46
CA ARG A 236 18.15 11.49 16.65
C ARG A 236 17.21 10.80 17.64
N ASN A 237 16.81 9.55 17.36
CA ASN A 237 15.87 8.77 18.15
C ASN A 237 14.54 9.52 18.42
N SER A 238 14.06 10.27 17.43
CA SER A 238 12.84 11.08 17.51
C SER A 238 11.58 10.23 17.70
N THR A 239 11.58 9.01 17.19
CA THR A 239 10.50 8.04 17.38
C THR A 239 10.65 7.25 18.67
N GLY A 240 11.82 7.29 19.31
CA GLY A 240 12.22 6.44 20.43
C GLY A 240 12.51 4.98 20.01
N ILE A 241 12.59 4.64 18.72
CA ILE A 241 12.81 3.25 18.28
C ILE A 241 14.16 2.69 18.78
N ARG A 242 15.12 3.57 19.04
CA ARG A 242 16.47 3.23 19.54
C ARG A 242 16.55 3.20 21.07
N ASP A 243 15.44 3.38 21.80
CA ASP A 243 15.45 3.27 23.25
C ASP A 243 15.83 1.84 23.66
N HIS A 244 16.73 1.70 24.63
CA HIS A 244 17.23 0.41 25.09
C HIS A 244 16.10 -0.56 25.50
N ASP A 245 15.09 -0.07 26.23
CA ASP A 245 13.95 -0.89 26.65
C ASP A 245 13.12 -1.39 25.47
N ARG A 246 13.02 -0.61 24.39
CA ARG A 246 12.29 -0.98 23.19
C ARG A 246 13.06 -1.98 22.36
N ILE A 247 14.36 -1.78 22.16
CA ILE A 247 15.24 -2.77 21.52
C ILE A 247 15.14 -4.09 22.28
N LYS A 248 15.26 -4.08 23.62
CA LYS A 248 15.12 -5.28 24.45
C LYS A 248 13.74 -5.93 24.33
N THR A 249 12.68 -5.14 24.19
CA THR A 249 11.32 -5.68 23.99
C THR A 249 11.18 -6.37 22.63
N ILE A 250 11.69 -5.75 21.56
CA ILE A 250 11.68 -6.33 20.20
C ILE A 250 12.58 -7.58 20.13
N GLU A 251 13.71 -7.53 20.82
CA GLU A 251 14.63 -8.66 20.97
C GLU A 251 13.93 -9.87 21.58
N ASN A 252 13.27 -9.69 22.73
CA ASN A 252 12.57 -10.76 23.41
C ASN A 252 11.31 -11.23 22.67
N GLY A 253 10.61 -10.31 21.98
CA GLY A 253 9.32 -10.58 21.35
C GLY A 253 9.41 -11.16 19.94
N LEU A 254 10.50 -10.90 19.21
CA LEU A 254 10.64 -11.30 17.82
C LEU A 254 12.04 -11.81 17.46
N LEU A 255 13.08 -11.00 17.63
CA LEU A 255 14.40 -11.29 17.05
C LEU A 255 15.06 -12.53 17.68
N GLY A 256 15.05 -12.62 19.02
CA GLY A 256 15.57 -13.76 19.77
C GLY A 256 14.91 -15.09 19.36
N PRO A 257 13.57 -15.19 19.47
CA PRO A 257 12.84 -16.38 19.02
C PRO A 257 13.09 -16.71 17.54
N LEU A 258 13.13 -15.71 16.65
CA LEU A 258 13.39 -15.92 15.23
C LEU A 258 14.81 -16.46 14.97
N ARG A 259 15.84 -15.92 15.64
CA ARG A 259 17.22 -16.45 15.54
C ARG A 259 17.30 -17.89 15.99
N HIS A 260 16.64 -18.23 17.10
CA HIS A 260 16.60 -19.60 17.60
C HIS A 260 15.93 -20.54 16.58
N ALA A 261 14.81 -20.12 15.99
CA ALA A 261 14.11 -20.90 14.98
C ALA A 261 14.95 -21.10 13.71
N LEU A 262 15.59 -20.04 13.20
CA LEU A 262 16.46 -20.11 12.02
C LEU A 262 17.65 -21.07 12.23
N ALA A 263 18.22 -21.11 13.43
CA ALA A 263 19.31 -22.03 13.77
C ALA A 263 18.85 -23.49 13.93
N ALA A 264 17.59 -23.71 14.34
CA ALA A 264 17.03 -25.04 14.58
C ALA A 264 16.48 -25.71 13.29
N TRP A 265 16.10 -24.91 12.29
CA TRP A 265 15.52 -25.44 11.06
C TRP A 265 16.55 -26.15 10.17
N SER A 266 16.29 -27.42 9.86
CA SER A 266 17.03 -28.17 8.84
C SER A 266 16.51 -27.78 7.45
N VAL A 267 17.38 -27.23 6.61
CA VAL A 267 16.95 -26.58 5.37
C VAL A 267 17.00 -27.54 4.19
N GLU A 268 15.84 -27.80 3.58
CA GLU A 268 15.78 -28.44 2.27
C GLU A 268 16.12 -27.44 1.15
N PRO A 269 16.68 -27.89 0.01
CA PRO A 269 17.18 -26.99 -1.04
C PRO A 269 16.16 -25.98 -1.57
N HIS A 270 14.88 -26.34 -1.60
CA HIS A 270 13.80 -25.51 -2.14
C HIS A 270 13.31 -24.41 -1.18
N ILE A 271 13.67 -24.51 0.12
CA ILE A 271 13.31 -23.55 1.18
C ILE A 271 14.48 -22.60 1.49
N LEU A 272 15.68 -22.95 1.02
CA LEU A 272 16.92 -22.26 1.32
C LEU A 272 16.88 -20.76 1.02
N MET A 273 16.23 -20.34 -0.07
CA MET A 273 16.17 -18.93 -0.44
C MET A 273 15.34 -18.10 0.54
N THR A 274 14.20 -18.64 1.02
CA THR A 274 13.32 -17.95 1.97
C THR A 274 14.00 -17.80 3.32
N ILE A 275 14.64 -18.87 3.81
CA ILE A 275 15.38 -18.83 5.07
C ILE A 275 16.60 -17.91 4.97
N ALA A 276 17.36 -17.97 3.87
CA ALA A 276 18.50 -17.10 3.65
C ALA A 276 18.11 -15.62 3.62
N SER A 277 16.96 -15.28 3.02
CA SER A 277 16.42 -13.91 3.03
C SER A 277 16.11 -13.44 4.45
N LEU A 278 15.44 -14.26 5.25
CA LEU A 278 15.14 -13.93 6.65
C LEU A 278 16.41 -13.78 7.48
N GLN A 279 17.36 -14.71 7.34
CA GLN A 279 18.64 -14.66 8.03
C GLN A 279 19.41 -13.38 7.68
N THR A 280 19.51 -13.04 6.40
CA THR A 280 20.16 -11.80 5.94
C THR A 280 19.49 -10.56 6.54
N SER A 281 18.15 -10.55 6.62
CA SER A 281 17.41 -9.44 7.23
C SER A 281 17.65 -9.31 8.73
N VAL A 282 17.79 -10.43 9.46
CA VAL A 282 18.13 -10.42 10.89
C VAL A 282 19.56 -9.91 11.10
N GLU A 283 20.53 -10.42 10.36
CA GLU A 283 21.93 -10.00 10.44
C GLU A 283 22.08 -8.49 10.22
N ARG A 284 21.38 -7.93 9.23
CA ARG A 284 21.35 -6.48 8.98
C ARG A 284 20.82 -5.67 10.16
N VAL A 285 19.77 -6.17 10.82
CA VAL A 285 19.20 -5.52 12.00
C VAL A 285 20.18 -5.59 13.17
N ASP A 286 20.84 -6.73 13.37
CA ASP A 286 21.82 -6.93 14.44
C ASP A 286 23.04 -6.00 14.27
N ASP A 287 23.55 -5.85 13.05
CA ASP A 287 24.60 -4.90 12.72
C ASP A 287 24.17 -3.45 13.02
N ALA A 288 22.95 -3.09 12.64
CA ALA A 288 22.40 -1.76 12.90
C ALA A 288 22.25 -1.48 14.40
N ILE A 289 21.73 -2.44 15.18
CA ILE A 289 21.60 -2.32 16.65
C ILE A 289 22.98 -2.19 17.28
N SER A 290 23.94 -3.02 16.86
CA SER A 290 25.31 -3.00 17.39
C SER A 290 25.97 -1.64 17.17
N SER A 291 25.72 -0.98 16.03
CA SER A 291 26.23 0.37 15.74
C SER A 291 25.66 1.49 16.64
N ILE A 292 24.53 1.24 17.31
CA ILE A 292 23.83 2.21 18.17
C ILE A 292 24.27 2.10 19.63
N VAL A 293 24.68 0.90 20.07
CA VAL A 293 25.03 0.58 21.47
C VAL A 293 26.51 0.91 21.80
N VAL A 294 27.30 1.30 20.80
CA VAL A 294 28.69 1.83 20.95
C VAL A 294 28.65 3.32 21.27
#